data_AF-A0A3D2G4Z5-F1
#
_entry.id   AF-A0A3D2G4Z5-F1
#
_cell.length_a   1.000
_cell.length_b   1.000
_cell.length_c   1.000
_cell.angle_alpha   90.00
_cell.angle_beta   90.00
_cell.angle_gamma   90.00
#
_symmetry.space_group_name_H-M   'P 1'
#
loop_
_entity.id
_entity.type
_entity.pdbx_description
1 polymer ?
#
loop_
_entity_poly.entity_id
_entity_poly.type
_entity_poly.pdbx_seq_one_letter_code
_entity_poly.pdbx_strand_id
1 'polypeptide(L)' 'MITLLIMMIPCVNIVMMFVWAFGNSKKSKSNYFKASLVWALIGIVIMILFMVIGGATFAGIMNQVSYY' A
#
# COMPACT_ATOMS: atom_id res chain seq x y z
N MET A 1 9.95 6.72 -20.74
CA MET A 1 10.24 5.47 -21.47
C MET A 1 10.81 4.41 -20.53
N ILE A 2 11.96 4.61 -19.86
CA ILE A 2 12.48 3.67 -18.84
C ILE A 2 11.53 3.39 -17.66
N THR A 3 10.74 4.39 -17.24
CA THR A 3 9.76 4.27 -16.16
C THR A 3 8.63 3.27 -16.45
N LEU A 4 8.19 3.17 -17.71
CA LEU A 4 7.15 2.22 -18.13
C LEU A 4 7.69 0.77 -18.17
N LEU A 5 8.95 0.60 -18.57
CA LEU A 5 9.61 -0.72 -18.60
C LEU A 5 9.84 -1.29 -17.19
N ILE A 6 10.16 -0.41 -16.23
CA ILE A 6 10.32 -0.77 -14.81
C ILE A 6 8.97 -1.13 -14.17
N MET A 7 7.87 -0.50 -14.58
CA MET A 7 6.53 -0.81 -14.08
C MET A 7 6.03 -2.20 -14.51
N MET A 8 6.56 -2.79 -15.59
CA MET A 8 6.28 -4.19 -15.96
C MET A 8 6.90 -5.20 -14.99
N ILE A 9 7.88 -4.79 -14.19
CA ILE A 9 8.49 -5.62 -13.15
C ILE A 9 8.01 -5.11 -11.78
N PRO A 10 6.94 -5.70 -11.20
CA PRO A 10 6.26 -5.15 -10.02
C PRO A 10 7.20 -4.91 -8.82
N CYS A 11 8.20 -5.77 -8.65
CA CYS A 11 9.17 -5.65 -7.56
C CYS A 11 10.10 -4.43 -7.72
N VAL A 12 10.47 -4.06 -8.95
CA VAL A 12 11.42 -2.97 -9.21
C VAL A 12 10.75 -1.61 -9.01
N ASN A 13 9.45 -1.48 -9.31
CA ASN A 13 8.68 -0.26 -9.08
C ASN A 13 8.73 0.16 -7.60
N ILE A 14 8.50 -0.79 -6.68
CA ILE A 14 8.54 -0.55 -5.24
C ILE A 14 9.96 -0.14 -4.80
N VAL A 15 10.99 -0.90 -5.18
CA VAL A 15 12.39 -0.61 -4.82
C VAL A 15 12.84 0.76 -5.35
N MET A 16 12.45 1.12 -6.57
CA MET A 16 12.80 2.41 -7.16
C MET A 16 12.12 3.60 -6.47
N MET A 17 10.93 3.44 -5.90
CA MET A 17 10.33 4.48 -5.06
C MET A 17 11.20 4.77 -3.84
N PHE A 18 11.75 3.74 -3.19
CA PHE A 18 12.67 3.91 -2.06
C PHE A 18 13.99 4.54 -2.48
N VAL A 19 14.57 4.10 -3.61
CA VAL A 19 15.82 4.67 -4.15
C VAL A 19 15.68 6.15 -4.49
N TRP A 20 14.55 6.58 -5.08
CA TRP A 20 14.31 8.00 -5.38
C TRP A 20 13.84 8.83 -4.18
N ALA A 21 13.15 8.21 -3.22
CA ALA A 21 12.75 8.87 -1.98
C ALA A 21 13.95 9.15 -1.06
N PHE A 22 14.95 8.26 -1.00
CA PHE A 22 16.07 8.36 -0.07
C PHE A 22 17.44 8.63 -0.73
N GLY A 23 17.55 8.49 -2.05
CA GLY A 23 18.77 8.77 -2.80
C GLY A 23 18.94 10.26 -3.18
N ASN A 24 20.04 10.54 -3.87
CA ASN A 24 20.45 11.90 -4.25
C ASN A 24 19.71 12.42 -5.51
N SER A 25 18.39 12.58 -5.39
CA SER A 25 17.51 13.09 -6.47
C SER A 25 17.14 14.56 -6.27
N LYS A 26 16.78 15.27 -7.36
CA LYS A 26 16.23 16.63 -7.28
C LYS A 26 15.10 16.69 -6.24
N LYS A 27 15.10 17.72 -5.38
CA LYS A 27 14.18 17.86 -4.23
C LYS A 27 12.71 17.64 -4.59
N SER A 28 12.25 18.21 -5.71
CA SER A 28 10.88 18.06 -6.22
C SER A 28 10.52 16.58 -6.50
N LYS A 29 11.43 15.81 -7.10
CA LYS A 29 11.22 14.39 -7.41
C LYS A 29 11.25 13.51 -6.16
N SER A 30 12.21 13.76 -5.26
CA SER A 30 12.30 13.03 -3.99
C SER A 30 11.05 13.26 -3.11
N ASN A 31 10.53 14.49 -3.07
CA ASN A 31 9.34 14.81 -2.29
C ASN A 31 8.08 14.07 -2.80
N TYR A 32 7.94 13.94 -4.12
CA TYR A 32 6.85 13.15 -4.71
C TYR A 32 6.88 11.68 -4.25
N PHE A 33 8.03 11.01 -4.31
CA PHE A 33 8.13 9.60 -3.88
C PHE A 33 7.96 9.42 -2.38
N LYS A 34 8.43 10.37 -1.55
CA LYS A 34 8.13 10.37 -0.11
C LYS A 34 6.62 10.49 0.16
N ALA A 35 5.92 11.38 -0.54
CA ALA A 35 4.47 11.51 -0.44
C ALA A 35 3.75 10.23 -0.91
N SER A 36 4.20 9.61 -2.00
CA SER A 36 3.65 8.32 -2.47
C SER A 36 3.83 7.20 -1.44
N LEU A 37 4.97 7.13 -0.74
CA LEU A 37 5.18 6.17 0.34
C LEU A 37 4.25 6.40 1.54
N VAL A 38 4.01 7.66 1.91
CA VAL A 38 3.05 8.01 2.97
C VAL A 38 1.63 7.60 2.56
N TRP A 39 1.22 7.85 1.32
CA TRP A 39 -0.05 7.39 0.79
C TRP A 39 -0.20 5.86 0.80
N ALA A 40 0.87 5.13 0.44
CA ALA A 40 0.87 3.68 0.52
C ALA A 40 0.70 3.18 1.96
N LEU A 41 1.38 3.81 2.93
CA LEU A 41 1.23 3.49 4.35
C LEU A 41 -0.19 3.74 4.85
N ILE A 42 -0.79 4.87 4.49
CA ILE A 42 -2.19 5.19 4.82
C ILE A 42 -3.13 4.11 4.24
N GLY A 43 -2.92 3.69 2.99
CA GLY A 43 -3.69 2.62 2.35
C GLY A 43 -3.61 1.30 3.12
N ILE A 44 -2.41 0.91 3.58
CA ILE A 44 -2.21 -0.30 4.39
C ILE A 44 -2.99 -0.21 5.71
N VAL A 45 -2.90 0.93 6.42
CA VAL A 45 -3.61 1.13 7.68
C VAL A 45 -5.13 1.03 7.49
N ILE A 46 -5.65 1.66 6.44
CA ILE A 46 -7.08 1.59 6.10
C ILE A 46 -7.49 0.14 5.80
N MET A 47 -6.71 -0.60 5.01
CA MET A 47 -6.98 -2.01 4.70
C MET A 47 -7.03 -2.88 5.96
N ILE A 48 -6.10 -2.67 6.90
CA ILE A 48 -6.09 -3.39 8.18
C ILE A 48 -7.36 -3.08 8.98
N LEU A 49 -7.75 -1.80 9.07
CA LEU A 49 -8.98 -1.40 9.77
C LEU A 49 -10.21 -2.08 9.17
N PHE A 50 -10.33 -2.10 7.83
CA PHE A 50 -11.43 -2.78 7.15
C PHE A 50 -11.42 -4.30 7.37
N MET A 51 -10.24 -4.94 7.37
CA MET A 51 -10.15 -6.37 7.67
C MET A 51 -10.55 -6.70 9.12
N VAL A 52 -10.16 -5.88 10.10
CA VAL A 52 -10.53 -6.10 11.50
C VAL A 52 -12.04 -5.93 11.69
N ILE A 53 -12.60 -4.84 11.17
CA ILE A 53 -14.03 -4.56 11.27
C ILE A 53 -14.83 -5.61 10.50
N GLY A 54 -14.48 -5.87 9.24
CA GLY A 54 -15.16 -6.83 8.38
C GLY A 54 -15.02 -8.28 8.86
N GLY A 55 -13.86 -8.65 9.40
CA GLY A 55 -13.63 -9.97 9.98
C GLY A 55 -14.44 -10.18 11.26
N ALA A 56 -14.54 -9.18 12.12
CA ALA A 56 -15.35 -9.23 13.33
C ALA A 56 -16.85 -9.33 13.01
N THR A 57 -17.35 -8.54 12.05
CA THR A 57 -18.76 -8.63 11.62
C THR A 57 -19.07 -9.96 10.94
N PHE A 58 -18.18 -10.45 10.07
CA PHE A 58 -18.32 -11.75 9.43
C PHE A 58 -18.34 -12.89 10.43
N ALA A 59 -17.41 -12.91 11.40
CA ALA A 59 -17.38 -13.91 12.47
C ALA A 59 -18.65 -13.87 13.32
N GLY A 60 -19.18 -12.67 13.62
CA GLY A 60 -20.46 -12.50 14.31
C GLY A 60 -21.64 -13.13 13.55
N ILE A 61 -21.72 -12.91 12.23
CA ILE A 61 -22.77 -13.49 11.38
C ILE A 61 -22.64 -15.02 11.31
N MET A 62 -21.41 -15.54 11.15
CA MET A 62 -21.16 -16.99 11.10
C MET A 62 -21.56 -17.71 12.38
N ASN A 63 -21.40 -17.07 13.54
CA ASN A 63 -21.90 -17.61 14.80
C ASN A 63 -23.42 -17.77 14.76
N GLN A 64 -24.16 -16.73 14.34
CA GLN A 64 -25.63 -16.79 14.28
C GLN A 64 -26.14 -17.89 13.34
N VAL A 65 -25.48 -18.09 12.19
CA VAL A 65 -25.84 -19.16 11.23
C VAL A 65 -25.58 -20.56 11.81
N SER A 66 -24.58 -20.72 12.67
CA SER A 66 -24.28 -22.03 13.28
C SER A 66 -25.23 -22.42 14.41
N TYR A 67 -26.00 -21.46 14.95
CA TYR A 67 -27.00 -21.72 15.99
C TYR A 67 -28.41 -21.99 15.44
N TYR A 68 -28.61 -21.89 14.11
CA TYR A 68 -29.83 -22.29 13.39
C TYR A 68 -29.56 -23.54 12.55
#